data_AF-A0A250WS21-F1
#
_entry.id   AF-A0A250WS21-F1
#
_cell.length_a   1.000
_cell.length_b   1.000
_cell.length_c   1.000
_cell.angle_alpha   90.00
_cell.angle_beta   90.00
_cell.angle_gamma   90.00
#
_symmetry.space_group_name_H-M   'P 1'
#
loop_
_entity.id
_entity.type
_entity.pdbx_description
1 polymer ?
#
loop_
_entity_poly.entity_id
_entity_poly.type
_entity_poly.pdbx_seq_one_letter_code
_entity_poly.pdbx_strand_id
1 'polypeptide(L)'
;MTISELYSIERPPPIPLAEHEQRRKKRDIQEIVEAASRRGKKEQAVRDKLQQLESLLPDIINLHKLKASDWVTVLDDVDEVATKLVALKTVFPRANVFKVVSRLPRILLKATVQVQNDAEQSRSMLSSLPDPDSIIETVPDLVDPLALSRALATLKATLPGQNPLQVLMQSPELILHLGGEVDMDDSSEYGAEYSEVMDNVMLPIDRYGRSILDYASKE
;
A
#
# COMPACT_ATOMS: atom_id res chain seq x y z
N MET A 1 -33.64 26.49 26.04
CA MET A 1 -33.13 25.13 25.81
C MET A 1 -33.29 24.82 24.33
N THR A 2 -32.21 24.93 23.58
CA THR A 2 -32.22 24.73 22.13
C THR A 2 -31.84 23.28 21.81
N ILE A 3 -32.35 22.74 20.69
CA ILE A 3 -32.05 21.37 20.22
C ILE A 3 -30.53 21.16 20.03
N SER A 4 -29.77 22.23 19.81
CA SER A 4 -28.30 22.23 19.72
C SER A 4 -27.61 21.83 21.04
N GLU A 5 -28.20 22.15 22.19
CA GLU A 5 -27.65 21.81 23.51
C GLU A 5 -27.81 20.32 23.84
N LEU A 6 -28.74 19.61 23.19
CA LEU A 6 -28.94 18.16 23.36
C LEU A 6 -27.87 17.31 22.63
N TYR A 7 -27.24 17.85 21.59
CA TYR A 7 -26.17 17.17 20.84
C TYR A 7 -24.76 17.45 21.38
N SER A 8 -24.64 18.28 22.43
CA SER A 8 -23.39 18.56 23.13
C SER A 8 -23.14 17.60 24.30
N ILE A 9 -24.08 16.67 24.55
CA ILE A 9 -23.97 15.64 25.59
C ILE A 9 -23.10 14.52 25.03
N GLU A 10 -21.82 14.56 25.42
CA GLU A 10 -20.89 13.43 25.47
C GLU A 10 -20.62 12.73 24.13
N ARG A 11 -19.99 13.44 23.18
CA ARG A 11 -19.14 12.71 22.23
C ARG A 11 -18.01 12.08 23.04
N PRO A 12 -17.86 10.73 23.05
CA PRO A 12 -16.72 10.11 23.70
C PRO A 12 -15.43 10.70 23.11
N PRO A 13 -14.38 10.87 23.92
CA PRO A 13 -13.13 11.43 23.44
C PRO A 13 -12.64 10.63 22.23
N PRO A 14 -12.05 11.28 21.21
CA PRO A 14 -11.50 10.58 20.07
C PRO A 14 -10.51 9.53 20.58
N ILE A 15 -10.75 8.27 20.18
CA ILE A 15 -9.89 7.16 20.55
C ILE A 15 -8.48 7.48 20.02
N PRO A 16 -7.43 7.40 20.86
CA PRO A 16 -6.07 7.68 20.40
C PRO A 16 -5.69 6.78 19.22
N LEU A 17 -4.94 7.31 18.25
CA LEU A 17 -4.47 6.55 17.07
C LEU A 17 -3.75 5.26 17.46
N ALA A 18 -2.94 5.30 18.53
CA ALA A 18 -2.26 4.13 19.08
C ALA A 18 -3.23 3.02 19.55
N GLU A 19 -4.41 3.38 20.06
CA GLU A 19 -5.42 2.39 20.46
C GLU A 19 -6.11 1.77 19.23
N HIS A 20 -6.33 2.54 18.17
CA HIS A 20 -6.84 2.01 16.90
C HIS A 20 -5.87 0.99 16.27
N GLU A 21 -4.58 1.31 16.25
CA GLU A 21 -3.53 0.40 15.74
C GLU A 21 -3.47 -0.90 16.54
N GLN A 22 -3.53 -0.82 17.88
CA GLN A 22 -3.55 -2.01 18.74
C GLN A 22 -4.79 -2.87 18.51
N ARG A 23 -5.97 -2.25 18.37
CA ARG A 23 -7.22 -2.98 18.07
C ARG A 23 -7.14 -3.67 16.71
N ARG A 24 -6.60 -2.97 15.70
CA ARG A 24 -6.38 -3.52 14.36
C ARG A 24 -5.40 -4.70 14.41
N LYS A 25 -4.24 -4.56 15.05
CA LYS A 25 -3.24 -5.62 15.18
C LYS A 25 -3.82 -6.87 15.87
N LYS A 26 -4.62 -6.68 16.93
CA LYS A 26 -5.33 -7.79 17.62
C LYS A 26 -6.31 -8.51 16.69
N ARG A 27 -7.10 -7.76 15.92
CA ARG A 27 -8.05 -8.33 14.95
C ARG A 27 -7.31 -9.09 13.85
N ASP A 28 -6.28 -8.48 13.26
CA ASP A 28 -5.51 -9.08 12.17
C ASP A 28 -4.84 -10.40 12.63
N ILE A 29 -4.27 -10.43 13.85
CA ILE A 29 -3.76 -11.66 14.46
C ILE A 29 -4.85 -12.72 14.65
N GLN A 30 -6.03 -12.33 15.12
CA GLN A 30 -7.15 -13.25 15.32
C GLN A 30 -7.60 -13.89 14.01
N GLU A 31 -7.70 -13.11 12.93
CA GLU A 31 -8.07 -13.62 11.60
C GLU A 31 -7.01 -14.61 11.06
N ILE A 32 -5.73 -14.35 11.29
CA ILE A 32 -4.64 -15.28 10.92
C ILE A 32 -4.74 -16.58 11.73
N VAL A 33 -4.99 -16.49 13.04
CA VAL A 33 -5.19 -17.67 13.91
C VAL A 33 -6.39 -18.50 13.45
N GLU A 34 -7.50 -17.86 13.11
CA GLU A 34 -8.69 -18.55 12.59
C GLU A 34 -8.42 -19.22 11.23
N ALA A 35 -7.71 -18.54 10.32
CA ALA A 35 -7.29 -19.13 9.06
C ALA A 35 -6.35 -20.32 9.25
N ALA A 36 -5.47 -20.27 10.25
CA ALA A 36 -4.55 -21.35 10.58
C ALA A 36 -5.27 -22.56 11.21
N SER A 37 -6.26 -22.31 12.06
CA SER A 37 -7.11 -23.34 12.67
C SER A 37 -7.86 -24.14 11.60
N ARG A 38 -8.37 -23.48 10.56
CA ARG A 38 -8.99 -24.14 9.39
C ARG A 38 -8.02 -25.08 8.62
N ARG A 39 -6.70 -24.88 8.76
CA ARG A 39 -5.65 -25.77 8.22
C ARG A 39 -5.13 -26.81 9.25
N GLY A 40 -5.79 -26.94 10.40
CA GLY A 40 -5.42 -27.88 11.45
C GLY A 40 -4.20 -27.46 12.29
N LYS A 41 -3.76 -26.19 12.21
CA LYS A 41 -2.66 -25.68 13.03
C LYS A 41 -3.15 -25.32 14.44
N LYS A 42 -2.32 -25.58 15.46
CA LYS A 42 -2.60 -25.21 16.85
C LYS A 42 -2.43 -23.70 17.04
N GLU A 43 -3.40 -23.04 17.68
CA GLU A 43 -3.38 -21.59 17.92
C GLU A 43 -2.09 -21.10 18.57
N GLN A 44 -1.65 -21.75 19.66
CA GLN A 44 -0.44 -21.31 20.37
C GLN A 44 0.79 -21.32 19.47
N ALA A 45 0.98 -22.36 18.66
CA ALA A 45 2.11 -22.46 17.74
C ALA A 45 2.08 -21.34 16.67
N VAL A 46 0.89 -20.93 16.23
CA VAL A 46 0.72 -19.81 15.28
C VAL A 46 1.08 -18.49 15.95
N ARG A 47 0.65 -18.27 17.20
CA ARG A 47 1.00 -17.07 17.97
C ARG A 47 2.50 -16.97 18.22
N ASP A 48 3.15 -18.08 18.56
CA ASP A 48 4.61 -18.11 18.77
C ASP A 48 5.35 -17.75 17.47
N LYS A 49 4.94 -18.30 16.32
CA LYS A 49 5.53 -17.96 15.02
C LYS A 49 5.23 -16.52 14.59
N LEU A 50 4.05 -15.99 14.91
CA LEU A 50 3.73 -14.57 14.68
C LEU A 50 4.65 -13.67 15.50
N GLN A 51 4.94 -14.03 16.76
CA GLN A 51 5.89 -13.29 17.59
C GLN A 51 7.32 -13.35 17.04
N GLN A 52 7.74 -14.52 16.53
CA GLN A 52 9.02 -14.65 15.84
C GLN A 52 9.08 -13.78 14.59
N LEU A 53 8.04 -13.81 13.75
CA LEU A 53 7.96 -12.98 12.56
C LEU A 53 8.00 -11.48 12.90
N GLU A 54 7.28 -11.06 13.94
CA GLU A 54 7.28 -9.67 14.44
C GLU A 54 8.67 -9.24 14.93
N SER A 55 9.43 -10.16 15.55
CA SER A 55 10.81 -9.88 15.98
C SER A 55 11.78 -9.72 14.81
N LEU A 56 11.50 -10.39 13.68
CA LEU A 56 12.29 -10.27 12.45
C LEU A 56 11.88 -9.04 11.63
N LEU A 57 10.58 -8.82 11.48
CA LEU A 57 9.98 -7.77 10.67
C LEU A 57 8.88 -7.07 11.48
N PRO A 58 9.22 -6.02 12.25
CA PRO A 58 8.24 -5.28 13.04
C PRO A 58 7.14 -4.69 12.16
N ASP A 59 5.89 -4.78 12.62
CA ASP A 59 4.70 -4.23 11.98
C ASP A 59 4.49 -4.65 10.51
N ILE A 60 4.99 -5.82 10.14
CA ILE A 60 4.86 -6.36 8.79
C ILE A 60 3.45 -6.88 8.48
N ILE A 61 2.72 -7.29 9.52
CA ILE A 61 1.40 -7.90 9.38
C ILE A 61 0.39 -6.82 8.98
N ASN A 62 -0.13 -6.96 7.77
CA ASN A 62 -1.15 -6.06 7.24
C ASN A 62 -2.08 -6.84 6.31
N LEU A 63 -3.34 -7.01 6.73
CA LEU A 63 -4.33 -7.79 5.98
C LEU A 63 -4.83 -7.11 4.69
N HIS A 64 -4.60 -5.80 4.51
CA HIS A 64 -4.90 -5.13 3.23
C HIS A 64 -3.89 -5.50 2.14
N LYS A 65 -2.63 -5.79 2.51
CA LYS A 65 -1.57 -6.11 1.55
C LYS A 65 -1.42 -7.61 1.31
N LEU A 66 -1.79 -8.43 2.29
CA LEU A 66 -1.67 -9.88 2.22
C LEU A 66 -2.75 -10.54 3.08
N LYS A 67 -3.55 -11.43 2.48
CA LYS A 67 -4.68 -12.07 3.17
C LYS A 67 -4.20 -12.98 4.31
N ALA A 68 -5.08 -13.22 5.29
CA ALA A 68 -4.77 -14.05 6.46
C ALA A 68 -4.25 -15.46 6.09
N SER A 69 -4.83 -16.11 5.08
CA SER A 69 -4.41 -17.44 4.63
C SER A 69 -3.03 -17.47 3.97
N ASP A 70 -2.55 -16.35 3.44
CA ASP A 70 -1.21 -16.20 2.89
C ASP A 70 -0.19 -15.95 4.00
N TRP A 71 -0.54 -15.15 5.01
CA TRP A 71 0.27 -15.06 6.23
C TRP A 71 0.46 -16.42 6.89
N VAL A 72 -0.57 -17.26 6.92
CA VAL A 72 -0.45 -18.64 7.43
C VAL A 72 0.59 -19.45 6.65
N THR A 73 0.74 -19.21 5.35
CA THR A 73 1.76 -19.83 4.49
C THR A 73 3.15 -19.25 4.80
N VAL A 74 3.29 -17.94 4.99
CA VAL A 74 4.55 -17.31 5.43
C VAL A 74 4.99 -17.89 6.78
N LEU A 75 4.05 -18.13 7.69
CA LEU A 75 4.31 -18.73 9.01
C LEU A 75 4.59 -20.24 8.94
N ASP A 76 4.55 -20.90 7.77
CA ASP A 76 5.02 -22.29 7.70
C ASP A 76 6.52 -22.39 7.96
N ASP A 77 7.29 -21.43 7.44
CA ASP A 77 8.74 -21.37 7.60
C ASP A 77 9.21 -19.91 7.79
N VAL A 78 9.39 -19.53 9.05
CA VAL A 78 9.85 -18.18 9.43
C VAL A 78 11.35 -18.01 9.16
N ASP A 79 12.13 -19.09 9.21
CA ASP A 79 13.57 -19.04 8.91
C ASP A 79 13.80 -18.78 7.42
N GLU A 80 12.92 -19.29 6.56
CA GLU A 80 12.94 -18.97 5.13
C GLU A 80 12.71 -17.47 4.86
N VAL A 81 11.91 -16.78 5.68
CA VAL A 81 11.74 -15.32 5.58
C VAL A 81 13.08 -14.60 5.76
N ALA A 82 13.85 -14.97 6.80
CA ALA A 82 15.17 -14.39 7.00
C ALA A 82 16.11 -14.65 5.82
N THR A 83 16.06 -15.86 5.26
CA THR A 83 16.85 -16.23 4.07
C THR A 83 16.47 -15.38 2.85
N LYS A 84 15.18 -15.11 2.62
CA LYS A 84 14.70 -14.20 1.56
C LYS A 84 15.20 -12.77 1.75
N LEU A 85 15.21 -12.27 2.98
CA LEU A 85 15.76 -10.94 3.29
C LEU A 85 17.25 -10.86 2.98
N VAL A 86 18.02 -11.89 3.34
CA VAL A 86 19.44 -11.99 3.02
C VAL A 86 19.67 -12.05 1.51
N ALA A 87 18.87 -12.83 0.77
CA ALA A 87 18.95 -12.90 -0.68
C ALA A 87 18.72 -11.51 -1.33
N LEU A 88 17.65 -10.83 -0.93
CA LEU A 88 17.37 -9.46 -1.40
C LEU A 88 18.49 -8.48 -1.02
N LYS A 89 19.04 -8.58 0.18
CA LYS A 89 20.12 -7.70 0.64
C LYS A 89 21.43 -7.96 -0.10
N THR A 90 21.69 -9.21 -0.48
CA THR A 90 22.87 -9.57 -1.27
C THR A 90 22.79 -8.96 -2.66
N VAL A 91 21.60 -8.96 -3.26
CA VAL A 91 21.38 -8.36 -4.58
C VAL A 91 21.29 -6.84 -4.50
N PHE A 92 20.62 -6.25 -3.50
CA PHE A 92 20.46 -4.81 -3.31
C PHE A 92 21.07 -4.36 -1.97
N PRO A 93 22.42 -4.25 -1.87
CA PRO A 93 23.12 -4.02 -0.62
C PRO A 93 22.87 -2.65 0.02
N ARG A 94 22.46 -1.64 -0.75
CA ARG A 94 22.16 -0.30 -0.27
C ARG A 94 20.68 -0.07 0.00
N ALA A 95 19.80 -0.89 -0.59
CA ALA A 95 18.36 -0.78 -0.37
C ALA A 95 17.97 -1.15 1.08
N ASN A 96 16.96 -0.46 1.60
CA ASN A 96 16.26 -0.87 2.81
C ASN A 96 15.28 -2.02 2.51
N VAL A 97 15.78 -3.26 2.60
CA VAL A 97 14.99 -4.47 2.30
C VAL A 97 13.76 -4.60 3.21
N PHE A 98 13.82 -4.14 4.46
CA PHE A 98 12.65 -4.15 5.36
C PHE A 98 11.51 -3.32 4.80
N LYS A 99 11.82 -2.12 4.29
CA LYS A 99 10.85 -1.22 3.66
C LYS A 99 10.33 -1.80 2.33
N VAL A 100 11.18 -2.47 1.56
CA VAL A 100 10.78 -3.17 0.33
C VAL A 100 9.75 -4.25 0.65
N VAL A 101 10.04 -5.12 1.62
CA VAL A 101 9.16 -6.24 1.99
C VAL A 101 7.89 -5.76 2.69
N SER A 102 7.93 -4.69 3.50
CA SER A 102 6.72 -4.14 4.14
C SER A 102 5.76 -3.46 3.16
N ARG A 103 6.30 -2.93 2.07
CA ARG A 103 5.49 -2.43 0.94
C ARG A 103 5.03 -3.56 0.03
N LEU A 104 5.81 -4.64 -0.09
CA LEU A 104 5.54 -5.78 -0.95
C LEU A 104 5.54 -7.14 -0.22
N PRO A 105 4.64 -7.39 0.74
CA PRO A 105 4.69 -8.61 1.55
C PRO A 105 4.44 -9.90 0.74
N ARG A 106 3.78 -9.80 -0.43
CA ARG A 106 3.58 -10.93 -1.35
C ARG A 106 4.88 -11.59 -1.82
N ILE A 107 6.02 -10.89 -1.77
CA ILE A 107 7.33 -11.48 -2.09
C ILE A 107 7.69 -12.64 -1.15
N LEU A 108 7.18 -12.63 0.08
CA LEU A 108 7.44 -13.67 1.09
C LEU A 108 6.79 -15.01 0.73
N LEU A 109 5.80 -15.00 -0.17
CA LEU A 109 5.15 -16.22 -0.67
C LEU A 109 5.95 -16.93 -1.77
N LYS A 110 6.90 -16.24 -2.41
CA LYS A 110 7.77 -16.84 -3.42
C LYS A 110 8.83 -17.72 -2.73
N ALA A 111 9.28 -18.77 -3.41
CA ALA A 111 10.43 -19.55 -2.94
C ALA A 111 11.69 -18.69 -2.91
N THR A 112 12.60 -18.91 -1.96
CA THR A 112 13.84 -18.12 -1.82
C THR A 112 14.64 -18.03 -3.13
N VAL A 113 14.83 -19.15 -3.82
CA VAL A 113 15.55 -19.20 -5.11
C VAL A 113 14.88 -18.31 -6.16
N GLN A 114 13.55 -18.28 -6.18
CA GLN A 114 12.81 -17.43 -7.10
C GLN A 114 12.99 -15.94 -6.75
N VAL A 115 12.91 -15.58 -5.46
CA VAL A 115 13.15 -14.20 -5.00
C VAL A 115 14.54 -13.72 -5.43
N GLN A 116 15.55 -14.56 -5.25
CA GLN A 116 16.92 -14.26 -5.66
C GLN A 116 17.03 -14.09 -7.18
N ASN A 117 16.51 -15.04 -7.97
CA ASN A 117 16.57 -14.99 -9.43
C ASN A 117 15.84 -13.77 -10.01
N ASP A 118 14.67 -13.43 -9.46
CA ASP A 118 13.89 -12.27 -9.88
C ASP A 118 14.70 -10.98 -9.59
N ALA A 119 15.23 -10.87 -8.37
CA ALA A 119 16.04 -9.73 -7.95
C ALA A 119 17.30 -9.56 -8.81
N GLU A 120 18.04 -10.64 -9.11
CA GLU A 120 19.24 -10.61 -9.94
C GLU A 120 18.94 -10.17 -11.37
N GLN A 121 17.84 -10.67 -11.95
CA GLN A 121 17.38 -10.26 -13.28
C GLN A 121 17.01 -8.78 -13.31
N SER A 122 16.21 -8.32 -12.35
CA SER A 122 15.86 -6.90 -12.24
C SER A 122 17.09 -6.02 -12.05
N ARG A 123 18.04 -6.43 -11.21
CA ARG A 123 19.31 -5.69 -11.04
C ARG A 123 20.11 -5.63 -12.33
N SER A 124 20.17 -6.71 -13.10
CA SER A 124 20.83 -6.74 -14.41
C SER A 124 20.19 -5.74 -15.38
N MET A 125 18.85 -5.66 -15.41
CA MET A 125 18.13 -4.68 -16.24
C MET A 125 18.40 -3.23 -15.82
N LEU A 126 18.65 -2.99 -14.54
CA LEU A 126 18.98 -1.66 -13.98
C LEU A 126 20.50 -1.38 -13.94
N SER A 127 21.35 -2.29 -14.42
CA SER A 127 22.81 -2.23 -14.25
C SER A 127 23.49 -1.00 -14.86
N SER A 128 22.84 -0.35 -15.83
CA SER A 128 23.33 0.89 -16.44
C SER A 128 23.07 2.15 -15.60
N LEU A 129 22.29 2.01 -14.50
CA LEU A 129 21.97 3.10 -13.60
C LEU A 129 22.99 3.19 -12.45
N PRO A 130 23.32 4.40 -11.97
CA PRO A 130 24.29 4.60 -10.90
C PRO A 130 23.80 4.08 -9.55
N ASP A 131 22.49 4.07 -9.32
CA ASP A 131 21.89 3.64 -8.05
C ASP A 131 20.60 2.83 -8.26
N PRO A 132 20.71 1.56 -8.68
CA PRO A 132 19.52 0.70 -8.88
C PRO A 132 18.79 0.39 -7.56
N ASP A 133 19.49 0.45 -6.43
CA ASP A 133 18.98 0.10 -5.12
C ASP A 133 17.88 1.08 -4.64
N SER A 134 18.05 2.38 -4.89
CA SER A 134 17.05 3.39 -4.51
C SER A 134 15.76 3.28 -5.32
N ILE A 135 15.85 2.85 -6.58
CA ILE A 135 14.68 2.60 -7.44
C ILE A 135 13.82 1.48 -6.86
N ILE A 136 14.45 0.37 -6.48
CA ILE A 136 13.76 -0.77 -5.86
C ILE A 136 13.19 -0.40 -4.49
N GLU A 137 13.89 0.39 -3.69
CA GLU A 137 13.36 0.86 -2.41
C GLU A 137 12.12 1.76 -2.58
N THR A 138 12.11 2.57 -3.64
CA THR A 138 11.01 3.48 -3.95
C THR A 138 9.81 2.72 -4.51
N VAL A 139 10.06 1.84 -5.47
CA VAL A 139 9.05 1.01 -6.15
C VAL A 139 9.41 -0.48 -6.01
N PRO A 140 9.04 -1.11 -4.88
CA PRO A 140 9.33 -2.52 -4.59
C PRO A 140 8.85 -3.51 -5.65
N ASP A 141 7.79 -3.18 -6.38
CA ASP A 141 7.25 -4.03 -7.45
C ASP A 141 8.27 -4.33 -8.56
N LEU A 142 9.27 -3.46 -8.73
CA LEU A 142 10.31 -3.62 -9.74
C LEU A 142 11.36 -4.69 -9.37
N VAL A 143 11.27 -5.30 -8.18
CA VAL A 143 12.01 -6.55 -7.88
C VAL A 143 11.58 -7.66 -8.84
N ASP A 144 10.36 -7.62 -9.36
CA ASP A 144 9.88 -8.56 -10.36
C ASP A 144 10.33 -8.13 -11.78
N PRO A 145 11.10 -8.95 -12.52
CA PRO A 145 11.62 -8.57 -13.83
C PRO A 145 10.50 -8.37 -14.87
N LEU A 146 9.37 -9.07 -14.73
CA LEU A 146 8.23 -8.89 -15.62
C LEU A 146 7.56 -7.54 -15.36
N ALA A 147 7.40 -7.14 -14.10
CA ALA A 147 6.87 -5.82 -13.75
C ALA A 147 7.80 -4.71 -14.25
N LEU A 148 9.11 -4.85 -14.05
CA LEU A 148 10.10 -3.90 -14.53
C LEU A 148 10.10 -3.78 -16.07
N SER A 149 10.08 -4.90 -16.79
CA SER A 149 10.04 -4.87 -18.26
C SER A 149 8.80 -4.18 -18.80
N ARG A 150 7.63 -4.42 -18.19
CA ARG A 150 6.37 -3.74 -18.53
C ARG A 150 6.46 -2.25 -18.25
N ALA A 151 6.98 -1.86 -17.08
CA ALA A 151 7.13 -0.46 -16.72
C ALA A 151 8.04 0.30 -17.71
N LEU A 152 9.16 -0.30 -18.10
CA LEU A 152 10.07 0.29 -19.10
C LEU A 152 9.41 0.38 -20.48
N ALA A 153 8.61 -0.61 -20.87
CA ALA A 153 7.85 -0.58 -22.11
C ALA A 153 6.79 0.54 -22.10
N THR A 154 6.06 0.70 -21.00
CA THR A 154 5.09 1.79 -20.80
C THR A 154 5.78 3.14 -20.88
N LEU A 155 6.90 3.35 -20.16
CA LEU A 155 7.66 4.60 -20.21
C LEU A 155 8.12 4.94 -21.63
N LYS A 156 8.60 3.95 -22.38
CA LYS A 156 9.03 4.13 -23.77
C LYS A 156 7.86 4.51 -24.70
N ALA A 157 6.67 3.98 -24.46
CA ALA A 157 5.48 4.29 -25.23
C ALA A 157 4.92 5.69 -24.90
N THR A 158 4.89 6.06 -23.61
CA THR A 158 4.35 7.34 -23.14
C THR A 158 5.28 8.51 -23.40
N LEU A 159 6.60 8.30 -23.33
CA LEU A 159 7.62 9.33 -23.50
C LEU A 159 8.58 8.98 -24.65
N PRO A 160 8.11 9.04 -25.92
CA PRO A 160 8.94 8.72 -27.07
C PRO A 160 10.12 9.70 -27.17
N GLY A 161 11.30 9.16 -27.45
CA GLY A 161 12.55 9.94 -27.59
C GLY A 161 13.35 10.10 -26.29
N GLN A 162 12.81 9.72 -25.14
CA GLN A 162 13.55 9.67 -23.87
C GLN A 162 14.06 8.25 -23.59
N ASN A 163 15.17 8.14 -22.85
CA ASN A 163 15.65 6.85 -22.36
C ASN A 163 14.83 6.45 -21.11
N PRO A 164 14.05 5.36 -21.15
CA PRO A 164 13.14 4.99 -20.06
C PRO A 164 13.86 4.73 -18.74
N LEU A 165 15.11 4.25 -18.77
CA LEU A 165 15.90 4.03 -17.55
C LEU A 165 16.31 5.36 -16.89
N GLN A 166 16.61 6.39 -17.68
CA GLN A 166 16.94 7.71 -17.15
C GLN A 166 15.71 8.38 -16.55
N VAL A 167 14.54 8.24 -17.19
CA VAL A 167 13.26 8.71 -16.64
C VAL A 167 12.95 8.02 -15.31
N LEU A 168 13.10 6.68 -15.29
CA LEU A 168 12.90 5.88 -14.08
C LEU A 168 13.84 6.30 -12.94
N MET A 169 15.10 6.62 -13.23
CA MET A 169 16.05 7.11 -12.23
C MET A 169 15.64 8.48 -11.66
N GLN A 170 15.16 9.39 -12.50
CA GLN A 170 14.77 10.74 -12.07
C GLN A 170 13.47 10.76 -11.28
N SER A 171 12.52 9.88 -11.62
CA SER A 171 11.19 9.85 -10.99
C SER A 171 10.63 8.42 -10.99
N PRO A 172 11.08 7.56 -10.05
CA PRO A 172 10.65 6.16 -10.01
C PRO A 172 9.13 5.99 -9.82
N GLU A 173 8.53 6.90 -9.04
CA GLU A 173 7.09 6.89 -8.72
C GLU A 173 6.19 7.15 -9.93
N LEU A 174 6.74 7.64 -11.06
CA LEU A 174 5.93 7.80 -12.29
C LEU A 174 5.30 6.48 -12.72
N ILE A 175 5.97 5.35 -12.49
CA ILE A 175 5.42 4.03 -12.85
C ILE A 175 4.12 3.72 -12.09
N LEU A 176 4.00 4.17 -10.84
CA LEU A 176 2.80 3.96 -10.02
C LEU A 176 1.58 4.67 -10.62
N HIS A 177 1.80 5.81 -11.27
CA HIS A 177 0.74 6.63 -11.85
C HIS A 177 0.41 6.26 -13.32
N LEU A 178 1.41 5.76 -14.06
CA LEU A 178 1.26 5.39 -15.47
C LEU A 178 0.58 4.02 -15.67
N GLY A 179 0.51 3.20 -14.62
CA GLY A 179 -0.02 1.83 -14.64
C GLY A 179 -1.53 1.68 -14.37
N GLY A 180 -2.24 2.75 -14.01
CA GLY A 180 -3.69 2.83 -14.10
C GLY A 180 -4.52 1.72 -13.45
N GLU A 181 -4.16 1.25 -12.25
CA GLU A 181 -5.11 0.87 -11.19
C GLU A 181 -4.45 1.30 -9.88
N VAL A 182 -4.72 2.55 -9.48
CA VAL A 182 -4.31 3.06 -8.19
C VAL A 182 -5.23 2.40 -7.17
N ASP A 183 -4.71 1.42 -6.41
CA ASP A 183 -5.20 1.20 -5.05
C ASP A 183 -5.02 2.54 -4.35
N MET A 184 -6.08 3.35 -4.31
CA MET A 184 -6.10 4.56 -3.51
C MET A 184 -5.73 4.13 -2.10
N ASP A 185 -4.57 4.56 -1.63
CA ASP A 185 -4.30 4.60 -0.21
C ASP A 185 -5.52 5.31 0.41
N ASP A 186 -6.26 4.57 1.22
CA ASP A 186 -7.43 5.03 1.98
C ASP A 186 -6.93 5.98 3.07
N SER A 187 -6.36 7.12 2.65
CA SER A 187 -6.19 8.29 3.49
C SER A 187 -7.60 8.80 3.73
N SER A 188 -8.16 8.40 4.87
CA SER A 188 -9.44 8.84 5.42
C SER A 188 -9.47 10.34 5.79
N GLU A 189 -8.69 11.17 5.09
CA GLU A 189 -8.58 12.62 5.25
C GLU A 189 -9.29 13.39 4.12
N TYR A 190 -10.13 12.73 3.33
CA TYR A 190 -11.01 13.37 2.34
C TYR A 190 -12.48 13.26 2.75
N GLY A 191 -12.84 13.92 3.86
CA GLY A 191 -14.22 13.91 4.34
C GLY A 191 -14.63 15.02 5.31
N ALA A 192 -13.75 15.99 5.63
CA ALA A 192 -14.04 16.97 6.68
C ALA A 192 -14.11 18.44 6.25
N GLU A 193 -13.65 18.83 5.04
CA GLU A 193 -13.48 20.27 4.74
C GLU A 193 -14.45 20.89 3.71
N TYR A 194 -15.40 20.12 3.15
CA TYR A 194 -16.36 20.66 2.17
C TYR A 194 -17.83 20.71 2.64
N SER A 195 -18.10 20.63 3.95
CA SER A 195 -19.47 20.79 4.47
C SER A 195 -19.79 22.20 4.98
N GLU A 196 -18.81 23.09 5.16
CA GLU A 196 -19.06 24.43 5.76
C GLU A 196 -19.11 25.60 4.76
N VAL A 197 -18.94 25.36 3.45
CA VAL A 197 -18.88 26.46 2.45
C VAL A 197 -20.05 26.45 1.45
N MET A 198 -20.98 25.49 1.53
CA MET A 198 -22.10 25.37 0.57
C MET A 198 -23.47 25.81 1.09
N ASP A 199 -23.57 26.29 2.33
CA ASP A 199 -24.85 26.78 2.87
C ASP A 199 -25.18 28.23 2.50
N ASN A 200 -24.41 28.88 1.62
CA ASN A 200 -24.61 30.32 1.36
C ASN A 200 -24.57 30.77 -0.11
N VAL A 201 -24.91 29.91 -1.07
CA VAL A 201 -25.30 30.35 -2.42
C VAL A 201 -26.39 29.45 -3.01
N MET A 202 -27.55 29.38 -2.36
CA MET A 202 -28.74 28.83 -3.00
C MET A 202 -29.50 29.96 -3.69
N LEU A 203 -29.24 30.14 -5.00
CA LEU A 203 -30.03 31.05 -5.81
C LEU A 203 -31.47 30.51 -5.93
N PRO A 204 -32.50 31.34 -5.76
CA PRO A 204 -33.89 30.88 -5.83
C PRO A 204 -34.22 30.42 -7.25
N ILE A 205 -34.56 29.14 -7.37
CA ILE A 205 -35.06 28.50 -8.58
C ILE A 205 -36.59 28.57 -8.55
N ASP A 206 -37.25 28.85 -9.67
CA ASP A 206 -38.71 28.83 -9.72
C ASP A 206 -39.28 27.41 -9.67
N ARG A 207 -40.61 27.29 -9.55
CA ARG A 207 -41.31 25.99 -9.47
C ARG A 207 -41.20 25.12 -10.73
N TYR A 208 -40.51 25.57 -11.77
CA TYR A 208 -40.24 24.83 -13.00
C TYR A 208 -38.74 24.59 -13.24
N GLY A 209 -37.88 24.86 -12.25
CA GLY A 209 -36.47 24.49 -12.28
C GLY A 209 -35.61 25.34 -13.22
N ARG A 210 -36.03 26.57 -13.55
CA ARG A 210 -35.22 27.49 -14.37
C ARG A 210 -34.50 28.53 -13.51
N SER A 211 -33.25 28.82 -13.88
CA SER A 211 -32.48 29.91 -13.30
C SER A 211 -33.00 31.25 -13.83
N ILE A 212 -33.14 32.25 -12.95
CA ILE A 212 -33.65 33.60 -13.30
C ILE A 212 -32.73 34.32 -14.30
N LEU A 213 -31.49 33.84 -14.51
CA LEU A 213 -30.54 34.40 -15.47
C LEU A 213 -30.86 34.11 -16.95
N ASP A 214 -31.77 33.19 -17.26
CA ASP A 214 -32.16 32.90 -18.66
C ASP A 214 -33.06 33.99 -19.30
N TYR A 215 -33.51 34.98 -18.54
CA TYR A 215 -34.35 36.08 -19.06
C TYR A 215 -33.55 37.29 -19.57
N ALA A 216 -32.22 37.30 -19.46
CA ALA A 216 -31.38 38.45 -19.82
C ALA A 216 -30.58 38.26 -21.13
N SER A 217 -31.14 37.59 -22.15
CA SER A 217 -30.51 37.47 -23.48
C SER A 217 -31.47 37.67 -24.65
N LYS A 218 -32.43 38.58 -24.49
CA LYS A 218 -33.12 39.20 -25.62
C LYS A 218 -33.31 40.69 -25.36
N GLU A 219 -32.27 41.46 -25.68
CA GLU A 219 -32.37 42.80 -26.30
C GLU A 219 -31.13 42.98 -27.20
#